data_AF-A0A4R5DD31-F1
#
_entry.id   AF-A0A4R5DD31-F1
#
_cell.length_a   1.000
_cell.length_b   1.000
_cell.length_c   1.000
_cell.angle_alpha   90.00
_cell.angle_beta   90.00
_cell.angle_gamma   90.00
#
_symmetry.space_group_name_H-M   'P 1'
#
loop_
_entity.id
_entity.type
_entity.pdbx_description
1 polymer ?
#
loop_
_entity_poly.entity_id
_entity_poly.type
_entity_poly.pdbx_seq_one_letter_code
_entity_poly.pdbx_strand_id
1 'polypeptide(L)'
;MLAQDVVEPPVAYLGIALVVFLLGAGLGRHRGTGVGLQVAGMAAFTTVALVALALDPDLGRYVVAAGWIAHGTWDLIHLRRDRVVSRTYAEWCAVVDVVVGVGLLTAPLL
;
A
#
# COMPACT_ATOMS: atom_id res chain seq x y z
N MET A 1 -7.61 19.12 -21.26
CA MET A 1 -7.11 17.81 -20.80
C MET A 1 -6.18 18.07 -19.64
N LEU A 2 -6.66 17.81 -18.44
CA LEU A 2 -5.86 17.87 -17.22
C LEU A 2 -4.85 16.70 -17.25
N ALA A 3 -3.71 16.82 -16.59
CA ALA A 3 -2.71 15.74 -16.59
C ALA A 3 -3.27 14.41 -16.04
N GLN A 4 -4.25 14.50 -15.13
CA GLN A 4 -5.01 13.36 -14.60
C GLN A 4 -5.92 12.67 -15.64
N ASP A 5 -6.19 13.31 -16.78
CA ASP A 5 -6.95 12.71 -17.88
C ASP A 5 -6.04 11.84 -18.79
N VAL A 6 -4.71 11.92 -18.61
CA VAL A 6 -3.70 11.19 -19.40
C VAL A 6 -3.12 10.03 -18.60
N VAL A 7 -2.85 10.25 -17.31
CA VAL A 7 -2.29 9.25 -16.41
C VAL A 7 -3.13 9.18 -15.16
N GLU A 8 -3.66 7.99 -14.88
CA GLU A 8 -4.36 7.70 -13.64
C GLU A 8 -3.47 8.07 -12.44
N PRO A 9 -3.93 8.90 -11.49
CA PRO A 9 -3.13 9.33 -10.34
C PRO A 9 -2.43 8.18 -9.60
N PRO A 10 -3.08 7.02 -9.34
CA PRO A 10 -2.41 5.88 -8.70
C PRO A 10 -1.20 5.38 -9.49
N VAL A 11 -1.27 5.36 -10.83
CA VAL A 11 -0.17 4.92 -11.69
C VAL A 11 1.00 5.88 -11.60
N ALA A 12 0.72 7.20 -11.59
CA ALA A 12 1.75 8.21 -11.39
C ALA A 12 2.44 8.05 -10.02
N TYR A 13 1.67 7.87 -8.94
CA TYR A 13 2.22 7.67 -7.59
C TYR A 13 3.07 6.39 -7.50
N LEU A 14 2.59 5.26 -8.05
CA LEU A 14 3.36 4.01 -8.08
C LEU A 14 4.65 4.14 -8.88
N GLY A 15 4.60 4.82 -10.03
CA GLY A 15 5.78 5.08 -10.86
C GLY A 15 6.84 5.90 -10.12
N ILE A 16 6.43 6.99 -9.47
CA ILE A 16 7.31 7.83 -8.66
C ILE A 16 7.91 7.03 -7.49
N ALA A 17 7.07 6.27 -6.76
CA ALA A 17 7.50 5.44 -5.65
C ALA A 17 8.54 4.40 -6.10
N LEU A 18 8.32 3.74 -7.24
CA LEU A 18 9.25 2.79 -7.82
C LEU A 18 10.59 3.44 -8.17
N VAL A 19 10.58 4.62 -8.83
CA VAL A 19 11.81 5.35 -9.17
C VAL A 19 12.60 5.69 -7.91
N VAL A 20 11.96 6.26 -6.90
CA VAL A 20 12.61 6.61 -5.62
C VAL A 20 13.17 5.36 -4.94
N PHE A 21 12.42 4.26 -4.95
CA PHE A 21 12.85 2.98 -4.40
C PHE A 21 14.12 2.45 -5.09
N LEU A 22 14.14 2.46 -6.42
CA LEU A 22 15.29 1.99 -7.23
C LEU A 22 16.51 2.89 -7.06
N LEU A 23 16.33 4.21 -6.99
CA LEU A 23 17.40 5.16 -6.68
C LEU A 23 17.98 4.88 -5.29
N GLY A 24 17.13 4.68 -4.28
CA GLY A 24 17.57 4.30 -2.94
C GLY A 24 18.35 2.98 -2.92
N ALA A 25 17.94 2.01 -3.74
CA ALA A 25 18.62 0.73 -3.89
C ALA A 25 20.02 0.90 -4.51
N GLY A 26 20.13 1.65 -5.61
CA GLY A 26 21.39 1.95 -6.28
C GLY A 26 22.36 2.73 -5.38
N LEU A 27 21.84 3.58 -4.51
CA LEU A 27 22.61 4.31 -3.49
C LEU A 27 22.92 3.48 -2.24
N GLY A 28 22.51 2.20 -2.19
CA GLY A 28 22.79 1.30 -1.06
C GLY A 28 21.99 1.59 0.22
N ARG A 29 20.94 2.41 0.15
CA ARG A 29 20.15 2.90 1.32
C ARG A 29 19.24 1.84 1.93
N HIS A 30 19.08 0.69 1.28
CA HIS A 30 18.23 -0.42 1.74
C HIS A 30 18.96 -1.45 2.60
N ARG A 31 20.28 -1.32 2.80
CA ARG A 31 21.05 -2.30 3.57
C ARG A 31 20.75 -2.20 5.05
N GLY A 32 20.39 -3.32 5.68
CA GLY A 32 20.12 -3.40 7.13
C GLY A 32 18.79 -2.80 7.58
N THR A 33 17.93 -2.35 6.66
CA THR A 33 16.67 -1.65 6.98
C THR A 33 15.44 -2.57 7.04
N GLY A 34 15.59 -3.85 6.70
CA GLY A 34 14.46 -4.80 6.62
C GLY A 34 13.58 -4.61 5.38
N VAL A 35 13.98 -3.77 4.42
CA VAL A 35 13.24 -3.53 3.15
C VAL A 35 12.89 -4.82 2.42
N GLY A 36 13.74 -5.85 2.46
CA GLY A 36 13.45 -7.14 1.83
C GLY A 36 12.18 -7.81 2.35
N LEU A 37 11.91 -7.71 3.67
CA LEU A 37 10.68 -8.26 4.27
C LEU A 37 9.45 -7.46 3.82
N GLN A 38 9.57 -6.13 3.73
CA GLN A 38 8.48 -5.27 3.26
C GLN A 38 8.16 -5.55 1.78
N VAL A 39 9.18 -5.68 0.93
CA VAL A 39 9.02 -6.03 -0.49
C VAL A 39 8.40 -7.41 -0.64
N ALA A 40 8.85 -8.41 0.15
CA ALA A 40 8.27 -9.75 0.12
C ALA A 40 6.80 -9.74 0.56
N GLY A 41 6.45 -9.01 1.63
CA GLY A 41 5.07 -8.83 2.08
C GLY A 41 4.21 -8.15 1.03
N MET A 42 4.70 -7.07 0.41
CA MET A 42 4.01 -6.37 -0.68
C MET A 42 3.78 -7.28 -1.89
N ALA A 43 4.80 -8.02 -2.32
CA ALA A 43 4.69 -8.95 -3.43
C ALA A 43 3.67 -10.06 -3.14
N ALA A 44 3.79 -10.73 -2.00
CA ALA A 44 2.88 -11.81 -1.60
C ALA A 44 1.43 -11.33 -1.52
N PHE A 45 1.18 -10.21 -0.85
CA PHE A 45 -0.16 -9.64 -0.75
C PHE A 45 -0.71 -9.24 -2.13
N THR A 46 0.08 -8.53 -2.94
CA THR A 46 -0.34 -8.10 -4.29
C THR A 46 -0.71 -9.29 -5.15
N THR A 47 0.08 -10.37 -5.11
CA THR A 47 -0.24 -11.61 -5.83
C THR A 47 -1.56 -12.20 -5.35
N VAL A 48 -1.77 -12.34 -4.03
CA VAL A 48 -3.01 -12.88 -3.48
C VAL A 48 -4.22 -12.01 -3.85
N ALA A 49 -4.10 -10.69 -3.74
CA ALA A 49 -5.16 -9.75 -4.09
C ALA A 49 -5.53 -9.81 -5.58
N LEU A 50 -4.54 -9.81 -6.47
CA LEU A 50 -4.76 -9.90 -7.92
C LEU A 50 -5.39 -11.24 -8.31
N VAL A 51 -4.94 -12.34 -7.71
CA VAL A 51 -5.53 -13.67 -7.96
C VAL A 51 -6.98 -13.71 -7.47
N ALA A 52 -7.26 -13.19 -6.27
CA ALA A 52 -8.62 -13.13 -5.73
C ALA A 52 -9.55 -12.31 -6.63
N LEU A 53 -9.12 -11.10 -7.03
CA LEU A 53 -9.86 -10.23 -7.94
C LEU A 53 -10.10 -10.87 -9.32
N ALA A 54 -9.13 -11.63 -9.84
CA ALA A 54 -9.26 -12.30 -11.13
C ALA A 54 -10.22 -13.51 -11.09
N LEU A 55 -10.36 -14.16 -9.94
CA LEU A 55 -11.25 -15.31 -9.77
C LEU A 55 -12.67 -14.88 -9.43
N ASP A 56 -12.82 -13.95 -8.49
CA ASP A 56 -14.10 -13.44 -8.02
C ASP A 56 -13.90 -12.01 -7.47
N PRO A 57 -14.40 -10.97 -8.17
CA PRO A 57 -14.26 -9.58 -7.74
C PRO A 57 -14.85 -9.29 -6.35
N ASP A 58 -15.88 -10.00 -5.91
CA ASP A 58 -16.49 -9.79 -4.59
C ASP A 58 -15.60 -10.37 -3.48
N LEU A 59 -15.09 -11.59 -3.65
CA LEU A 59 -14.08 -12.13 -2.74
C LEU A 59 -12.79 -11.31 -2.76
N GLY A 60 -12.34 -10.88 -3.95
CA GLY A 60 -11.18 -10.03 -4.13
C GLY A 60 -11.28 -8.71 -3.38
N ARG A 61 -12.46 -8.10 -3.36
CA ARG A 61 -12.74 -6.88 -2.58
C ARG A 61 -12.48 -7.08 -1.09
N TYR A 62 -12.95 -8.18 -0.48
CA TYR A 62 -12.69 -8.47 0.94
C TYR A 62 -11.21 -8.71 1.23
N VAL A 63 -10.50 -9.40 0.32
CA VAL A 63 -9.05 -9.62 0.43
C VAL A 63 -8.29 -8.29 0.39
N VAL A 64 -8.65 -7.41 -0.54
CA VAL A 64 -8.05 -6.07 -0.66
C VAL A 64 -8.35 -5.24 0.59
N ALA A 65 -9.60 -5.24 1.06
CA ALA A 65 -9.99 -4.55 2.29
C ALA A 65 -9.22 -5.02 3.52
N ALA A 66 -9.06 -6.34 3.67
CA ALA A 66 -8.28 -6.94 4.75
C ALA A 66 -6.80 -6.50 4.70
N GLY A 67 -6.23 -6.43 3.49
CA GLY A 67 -4.86 -5.94 3.30
C GLY A 67 -4.67 -4.50 3.72
N TRP A 68 -5.57 -3.60 3.30
CA TRP A 68 -5.55 -2.20 3.74
C TRP A 68 -5.65 -2.08 5.26
N ILE A 69 -6.61 -2.76 5.90
CA ILE A 69 -6.78 -2.69 7.37
C ILE A 69 -5.55 -3.27 8.10
N ALA A 70 -4.99 -4.37 7.61
CA ALA A 70 -3.79 -4.97 8.17
C ALA A 70 -2.58 -4.02 8.06
N HIS A 71 -2.42 -3.35 6.92
CA HIS A 71 -1.37 -2.35 6.72
C HIS A 71 -1.58 -1.12 7.61
N GLY A 72 -2.79 -0.57 7.68
CA GLY A 72 -3.07 0.54 8.60
C GLY A 72 -2.81 0.17 10.07
N THR A 73 -3.10 -1.07 10.47
CA THR A 73 -2.73 -1.58 11.80
C THR A 73 -1.21 -1.65 11.99
N TRP A 74 -0.48 -2.06 10.95
CA TRP A 74 0.97 -2.09 10.94
C TRP A 74 1.58 -0.69 11.07
N ASP A 75 1.00 0.32 10.44
CA ASP A 75 1.40 1.71 10.58
C ASP A 75 1.13 2.25 11.98
N LEU A 76 0.00 1.91 12.60
CA LEU A 76 -0.26 2.23 14.01
C LEU A 76 0.75 1.58 14.96
N ILE A 77 1.23 0.38 14.63
CA ILE A 77 2.30 -0.28 15.38
C ILE A 77 3.63 0.49 15.20
N HIS A 78 3.96 0.93 13.99
CA HIS A 78 5.16 1.74 13.72
C HIS A 78 5.10 3.11 14.38
N LEU A 79 3.93 3.75 14.35
CA LEU A 79 3.63 4.99 15.04
C LEU A 79 3.89 4.87 16.55
N ARG A 80 3.43 3.77 17.17
CA ARG A 80 3.69 3.52 18.60
C ARG A 80 5.16 3.23 18.91
N ARG A 81 5.91 2.69 17.95
CA ARG A 81 7.34 2.36 18.12
C ARG A 81 8.29 3.48 17.72
N ASP A 82 7.77 4.53 17.06
CA ASP A 82 8.52 5.68 16.54
C ASP A 82 9.75 5.28 15.73
N ARG A 83 9.55 4.37 14.76
CA ARG A 83 10.61 3.78 13.93
C ARG A 83 10.17 3.62 12.48
N VAL A 84 11.14 3.41 11.59
CA VAL A 84 11.03 3.13 10.14
C VAL A 84 10.63 4.34 9.28
N VAL A 85 9.61 5.10 9.65
CA VAL A 85 9.13 6.29 8.92
C VAL A 85 8.89 7.46 9.87
N SER A 86 8.67 8.66 9.32
CA SER A 86 8.28 9.80 10.16
C SER A 86 6.89 9.58 10.77
N ARG A 87 6.68 10.13 11.96
CA ARG A 87 5.41 10.04 12.69
C ARG A 87 4.20 10.47 11.85
N THR A 88 4.28 11.64 11.21
CA THR A 88 3.19 12.18 10.38
C THR A 88 2.90 11.30 9.17
N TYR A 89 3.91 10.62 8.63
CA TYR A 89 3.72 9.68 7.53
C TYR A 89 2.95 8.45 7.98
N ALA A 90 3.33 7.85 9.12
CA ALA A 90 2.60 6.71 9.70
C ALA A 90 1.15 7.08 10.09
N GLU A 91 0.92 8.28 10.64
CA GLU A 91 -0.42 8.78 10.96
C GLU A 91 -1.30 8.90 9.71
N TRP A 92 -0.77 9.51 8.64
CA TRP A 92 -1.49 9.66 7.38
C TRP A 92 -1.82 8.32 6.74
N CYS A 93 -0.83 7.43 6.62
CA CYS A 93 -1.02 6.11 6.01
C CYS A 93 -2.03 5.28 6.82
N ALA A 94 -1.92 5.24 8.14
CA ALA A 94 -2.89 4.52 8.98
C ALA A 94 -4.33 5.00 8.76
N VAL A 95 -4.55 6.31 8.64
CA VAL A 95 -5.90 6.87 8.40
C VAL A 95 -6.39 6.52 7.01
N VAL A 96 -5.58 6.75 5.97
CA VAL A 96 -5.94 6.44 4.57
C VAL A 96 -6.29 4.97 4.44
N ASP A 97 -5.47 4.10 5.00
CA ASP A 97 -5.61 2.66 4.89
C ASP A 97 -6.89 2.14 5.54
N VAL A 98 -7.18 2.59 6.75
CA VAL A 98 -8.40 2.19 7.45
C VAL A 98 -9.63 2.74 6.74
N VAL A 99 -9.60 4.00 6.27
CA VAL A 99 -10.73 4.60 5.54
C VAL A 99 -10.99 3.87 4.23
N VAL A 100 -9.96 3.59 3.43
CA VAL A 100 -10.09 2.85 2.18
C VAL A 100 -10.55 1.43 2.44
N GLY A 101 -9.98 0.73 3.42
CA GLY A 101 -10.40 -0.62 3.80
C GLY A 101 -11.86 -0.69 4.23
N VAL A 102 -12.31 0.22 5.11
CA VAL A 102 -13.71 0.30 5.54
C VAL A 102 -14.64 0.71 4.38
N GLY A 103 -14.21 1.63 3.53
CA GLY A 103 -14.94 1.99 2.31
C GLY A 103 -15.13 0.77 1.41
N LEU A 104 -14.09 -0.03 1.22
CA LEU A 104 -14.17 -1.31 0.53
C LEU A 104 -15.01 -2.35 1.26
N LEU A 105 -15.40 -2.21 2.53
CA LEU A 105 -16.37 -3.13 3.15
C LEU A 105 -17.81 -2.65 3.04
N THR A 106 -18.00 -1.33 2.91
CA THR A 106 -19.32 -0.68 3.01
C THR A 106 -19.86 -0.16 1.68
N ALA A 107 -19.00 0.05 0.68
CA ALA A 107 -19.43 0.49 -0.65
C ALA A 107 -20.41 -0.52 -1.28
N PRO A 108 -21.43 -0.06 -2.02
CA PRO A 108 -22.24 -0.96 -2.83
C PRO A 108 -21.38 -1.56 -3.95
N LEU A 109 -21.58 -2.86 -4.24
CA LEU A 109 -21.12 -3.44 -5.49
C LEU A 109 -22.02 -2.86 -6.59
N LEU A 110 -21.48 -1.99 -7.44
CA LEU A 110 -22.16 -1.45 -8.61
C LEU A 110 -21.84 -2.30 -9.83
#